data_AF-A0A452HDS7-F1
#
_entry.id   AF-A0A452HDS7-F1
#
_cell.length_a   1.000
_cell.length_b   1.000
_cell.length_c   1.000
_cell.angle_alpha   90.00
_cell.angle_beta   90.00
_cell.angle_gamma   90.00
#
_symmetry.space_group_name_H-M   'P 1'
#
loop_
_entity.id
_entity.type
_entity.pdbx_description
1 polymer ?
#
loop_
_entity_poly.entity_id
_entity_poly.type
_entity_poly.pdbx_seq_one_letter_code
_entity_poly.pdbx_strand_id
1 'polypeptide(L)'
;MAQEGTGLPPGAEPGSRSQAGAAGGSAGQAEPEPEPAAGLAGESCPEHGLELGWFCAAHRRPVCGQCARLGGCRGHRVTALEAKAADLRNKIVDQCEKLQLQSAAITKYMAEVLPGKNQSALSAASWAREVVIQRLIFVRNVCENEEQRLLEKVHTEEERTHQSILTQRAHWTESLQKLAALRTYLVDMITNLDDHGLVHAEQEIFERTEAAEGILKPQESEKLNFNQKCVQSPLLHQLWASAVLSCATGQCLAHSHTFLWDSWQVDSFCAQANILAL
;
A
#
# COMPACT_ATOMS: atom_id res chain seq x y z
N MET A 1 6.84 62.58 -11.19
CA MET A 1 7.50 61.99 -12.38
C MET A 1 7.89 60.56 -12.05
N ALA A 2 7.77 59.65 -13.03
CA ALA A 2 7.77 58.18 -12.97
C ALA A 2 6.41 57.60 -12.51
N GLN A 3 5.44 57.36 -13.41
CA GLN A 3 5.30 56.41 -14.53
C GLN A 3 4.91 54.98 -14.12
N GLU A 4 3.82 54.56 -14.77
CA GLU A 4 3.09 53.31 -14.71
C GLU A 4 3.87 52.11 -15.25
N GLY A 5 3.49 50.92 -14.78
CA GLY A 5 3.91 49.63 -15.33
C GLY A 5 2.94 48.53 -14.91
N THR A 6 2.00 48.23 -15.80
CA THR A 6 0.94 47.21 -15.75
C THR A 6 1.50 45.78 -15.90
N GLY A 7 0.76 44.76 -15.46
CA GLY A 7 0.95 43.41 -16.01
C GLY A 7 0.51 42.19 -15.20
N LEU A 8 -0.73 41.76 -15.44
CA LEU A 8 -1.27 40.39 -15.48
C LEU A 8 -1.51 39.54 -14.21
N PRO A 9 -2.67 38.83 -14.15
CA PRO A 9 -2.97 37.76 -13.19
C PRO A 9 -2.57 36.36 -13.73
N PRO A 10 -2.39 35.34 -12.88
CA PRO A 10 -2.25 33.96 -13.34
C PRO A 10 -3.62 33.35 -13.63
N GLY A 11 -3.81 32.92 -14.88
CA GLY A 11 -4.96 32.15 -15.34
C GLY A 11 -4.99 30.76 -14.71
N ALA A 12 -6.20 30.36 -14.33
CA ALA A 12 -6.52 28.98 -14.00
C ALA A 12 -7.06 28.29 -15.26
N GLU A 13 -6.30 27.33 -15.77
CA GLU A 13 -6.82 26.14 -16.45
C GLU A 13 -5.94 24.94 -16.04
N PRO A 14 -6.55 23.75 -15.94
CA PRO A 14 -6.26 22.80 -17.00
C PRO A 14 -7.52 22.13 -17.54
N GLY A 15 -7.67 22.19 -18.86
CA GLY A 15 -8.51 21.30 -19.64
C GLY A 15 -7.93 19.88 -19.76
N SER A 16 -8.86 18.93 -19.71
CA SER A 16 -8.94 17.72 -20.55
C SER A 16 -7.78 16.71 -20.57
N ARG A 17 -8.04 15.55 -19.96
CA ARG A 17 -7.67 14.26 -20.59
C ARG A 17 -8.87 13.31 -20.62
N SER A 18 -9.23 12.97 -21.85
CA SER A 18 -10.34 12.12 -22.25
C SER A 18 -10.18 10.65 -21.85
N GLN A 19 -11.34 10.05 -21.54
CA GLN A 19 -11.86 8.73 -21.90
C GLN A 19 -10.87 7.62 -22.30
N ALA A 20 -11.03 6.42 -21.71
CA ALA A 20 -11.61 5.24 -22.38
C ALA A 20 -11.32 3.93 -21.63
N GLY A 21 -12.30 3.03 -21.62
CA GLY A 21 -12.16 1.60 -21.31
C GLY A 21 -13.02 1.16 -20.12
N ALA A 22 -13.97 0.22 -20.21
CA ALA A 22 -14.40 -0.60 -21.33
C ALA A 22 -15.79 -1.18 -21.00
N ALA A 23 -16.73 -0.99 -21.92
CA ALA A 23 -17.48 -2.07 -22.54
C ALA A 23 -18.06 -3.16 -21.63
N GLY A 24 -19.31 -2.97 -21.22
CA GLY A 24 -20.24 -4.06 -20.92
C GLY A 24 -21.42 -3.95 -21.87
N GLY A 25 -21.18 -4.25 -23.15
CA GLY A 25 -22.22 -4.29 -24.17
C GLY A 25 -23.23 -5.39 -23.83
N SER A 26 -24.44 -4.99 -23.45
CA SER A 26 -25.59 -5.88 -23.55
C SER A 26 -26.01 -5.90 -25.01
N ALA A 27 -25.28 -6.68 -25.80
CA ALA A 27 -25.77 -7.14 -27.09
C ALA A 27 -27.08 -7.86 -26.79
N GLY A 28 -28.21 -7.22 -27.10
CA GLY A 28 -29.47 -7.92 -27.29
C GLY A 28 -29.22 -8.94 -28.37
N GLN A 29 -28.97 -10.18 -27.96
CA GLN A 29 -28.92 -11.30 -28.87
C GLN A 29 -30.31 -11.37 -29.47
N ALA A 30 -30.41 -11.04 -30.75
CA ALA A 30 -31.58 -11.34 -31.56
C ALA A 30 -31.87 -12.84 -31.35
N GLU A 31 -33.04 -13.13 -30.81
CA GLU A 31 -33.52 -14.50 -30.80
C GLU A 31 -33.53 -15.01 -32.25
N PRO A 32 -32.94 -16.19 -32.53
CA PRO A 32 -33.04 -16.76 -33.85
C PRO A 32 -34.51 -17.10 -34.08
N GLU A 33 -35.17 -16.34 -34.97
CA GLU A 33 -36.53 -16.62 -35.39
C GLU A 33 -36.60 -18.06 -35.92
N PRO A 34 -37.51 -18.91 -35.40
CA PRO A 34 -37.70 -20.23 -35.95
C PRO A 34 -38.25 -20.12 -37.37
N GLU A 35 -37.51 -20.61 -38.35
CA GLU A 35 -37.97 -20.70 -39.74
C GLU A 35 -39.31 -21.46 -39.80
N PRO A 36 -40.28 -20.99 -40.61
CA PRO A 36 -41.60 -21.61 -40.67
C PRO A 36 -41.47 -23.04 -41.19
N ALA A 37 -41.89 -24.01 -40.37
CA ALA A 37 -41.99 -25.40 -40.79
C ALA A 37 -42.83 -25.49 -42.06
N ALA A 38 -42.19 -25.86 -43.17
CA ALA A 38 -42.86 -26.08 -44.45
C ALA A 38 -44.05 -27.02 -44.25
N GLY A 39 -45.25 -26.53 -44.53
CA GLY A 39 -46.48 -27.30 -44.43
C GLY A 39 -46.45 -28.47 -45.41
N LEU A 40 -46.27 -29.69 -44.89
CA LEU A 40 -46.37 -30.91 -45.67
C LEU A 40 -47.84 -31.27 -45.84
N ALA A 41 -48.37 -31.02 -47.04
CA ALA A 41 -49.66 -31.53 -47.48
C ALA A 41 -49.67 -33.07 -47.42
N GLY A 42 -50.81 -33.64 -47.03
CA GLY A 42 -50.99 -35.05 -46.68
C GLY A 42 -50.26 -36.04 -47.59
N GLU A 43 -49.25 -36.71 -47.01
CA GLU A 43 -48.46 -37.72 -47.71
C GLU A 43 -49.28 -39.01 -47.84
N SER A 44 -49.44 -39.51 -49.07
CA SER A 44 -50.03 -40.83 -49.36
C SER A 44 -48.97 -41.93 -49.27
N CYS A 45 -49.37 -43.15 -48.94
CA CYS A 45 -48.47 -44.29 -48.85
C CYS A 45 -47.87 -44.62 -50.23
N PRO A 46 -46.53 -44.68 -50.37
CA PRO A 46 -45.89 -44.94 -51.66
C PRO A 46 -46.15 -46.35 -52.21
N GLU A 47 -46.45 -47.31 -51.34
CA GLU A 47 -46.69 -48.72 -51.72
C GLU A 47 -48.15 -49.00 -52.09
N HIS A 48 -49.10 -48.22 -51.54
CA HIS A 48 -50.53 -48.53 -51.63
C HIS A 48 -51.40 -47.36 -52.11
N GLY A 49 -50.84 -46.15 -52.23
CA GLY A 49 -51.55 -44.92 -52.62
C GLY A 49 -52.58 -44.42 -51.59
N LEU A 50 -52.72 -45.07 -50.43
CA LEU A 50 -53.71 -44.76 -49.40
C LEU A 50 -53.17 -43.77 -48.36
N GLU A 51 -54.05 -42.99 -47.73
CA GLU A 51 -53.71 -42.03 -46.69
C GLU A 51 -53.02 -42.65 -45.46
N LEU A 52 -52.04 -41.92 -44.92
CA LEU A 52 -51.24 -42.33 -43.76
C LEU A 52 -51.96 -42.02 -42.43
N GLY A 53 -53.08 -42.70 -42.15
CA GLY A 53 -53.86 -42.48 -40.92
C GLY A 53 -53.31 -43.14 -39.64
N TRP A 54 -52.22 -43.92 -39.72
CA TRP A 54 -51.70 -44.71 -38.60
C TRP A 54 -50.22 -44.44 -38.34
N PHE A 55 -49.74 -44.65 -37.11
CA PHE A 55 -48.33 -44.55 -36.73
C PHE A 55 -47.80 -45.90 -36.23
N CYS A 56 -46.74 -46.41 -36.85
CA CYS A 56 -46.07 -47.64 -36.42
C CYS A 56 -44.96 -47.32 -35.41
N ALA A 57 -45.07 -47.81 -34.18
CA ALA A 57 -44.06 -47.54 -33.14
C ALA A 57 -42.69 -48.19 -33.43
N ALA A 58 -42.67 -49.35 -34.10
CA ALA A 58 -41.44 -50.05 -34.45
C ALA A 58 -40.64 -49.33 -35.56
N HIS A 59 -41.34 -48.78 -36.55
CA HIS A 59 -40.73 -48.06 -37.67
C HIS A 59 -40.65 -46.54 -37.47
N ARG A 60 -41.22 -46.02 -36.37
CA ARG A 60 -41.29 -44.60 -36.01
C ARG A 60 -41.76 -43.68 -37.14
N ARG A 61 -42.70 -44.14 -37.97
CA ARG A 61 -43.22 -43.39 -39.13
C ARG A 61 -44.73 -43.59 -39.32
N PRO A 62 -45.42 -42.63 -39.96
CA PRO A 62 -46.80 -42.83 -40.42
C PRO A 62 -46.90 -43.96 -41.46
N VAL A 63 -48.00 -44.71 -41.46
CA VAL A 63 -48.30 -45.83 -42.36
C VAL A 63 -49.79 -45.82 -42.72
N CYS A 64 -50.17 -46.39 -43.86
CA CYS A 64 -51.59 -46.53 -44.24
C CYS A 64 -52.23 -47.78 -43.61
N GLY A 65 -53.55 -47.90 -43.70
CA GLY A 65 -54.30 -49.04 -43.13
C GLY A 65 -53.90 -50.41 -43.71
N GLN A 66 -53.43 -50.46 -44.96
CA GLN A 66 -52.98 -51.70 -45.60
C GLN A 66 -51.62 -52.16 -45.07
N CYS A 67 -50.66 -51.24 -44.92
CA CYS A 67 -49.37 -51.51 -44.28
C CYS A 67 -49.53 -52.04 -42.85
N ALA A 68 -50.51 -51.52 -42.10
CA ALA A 68 -50.77 -51.91 -40.72
C ALA A 68 -51.39 -53.32 -40.59
N ARG A 69 -52.28 -53.71 -41.50
CA ARG A 69 -53.03 -54.98 -41.41
C ARG A 69 -52.39 -56.14 -42.16
N LEU A 70 -51.89 -55.88 -43.36
CA LEU A 70 -51.47 -56.90 -44.31
C LEU A 70 -50.04 -56.72 -44.83
N GLY A 71 -49.49 -55.50 -44.76
CA GLY A 71 -48.13 -55.20 -45.18
C GLY A 71 -47.08 -55.40 -44.08
N GLY A 72 -45.90 -54.78 -44.27
CA GLY A 72 -44.72 -54.98 -43.42
C GLY A 72 -44.82 -54.49 -41.97
N CYS A 73 -45.96 -53.94 -41.53
CA CYS A 73 -46.19 -53.57 -40.12
C CYS A 73 -47.15 -54.53 -39.40
N ARG A 74 -47.52 -55.65 -40.03
CA ARG A 74 -48.40 -56.65 -39.41
C ARG A 74 -47.76 -57.19 -38.13
N GLY A 75 -48.48 -57.10 -37.01
CA GLY A 75 -48.01 -57.55 -35.69
C GLY A 75 -47.22 -56.49 -34.91
N HIS A 76 -46.95 -55.31 -35.47
CA HIS A 76 -46.36 -54.19 -34.73
C HIS A 76 -47.42 -53.42 -33.94
N ARG A 77 -46.99 -52.68 -32.91
CA ARG A 77 -47.85 -51.72 -32.21
C ARG A 77 -48.11 -50.51 -33.11
N VAL A 78 -49.34 -50.42 -33.60
CA VAL A 78 -49.81 -49.32 -34.45
C VAL A 78 -50.91 -48.56 -33.73
N THR A 79 -50.83 -47.23 -33.73
CA THR A 79 -51.82 -46.32 -33.14
C THR A 79 -52.36 -45.36 -34.19
N ALA A 80 -53.55 -44.79 -34.00
CA ALA A 80 -54.04 -43.72 -34.88
C ALA A 80 -53.02 -42.57 -34.91
N LEU A 81 -52.76 -42.01 -36.10
CA LEU A 81 -51.78 -40.94 -36.25
C LEU A 81 -52.19 -39.71 -35.44
N GLU A 82 -53.50 -39.37 -35.38
CA GLU A 82 -53.96 -38.22 -34.59
C GLU A 82 -53.69 -38.40 -33.10
N ALA A 83 -53.89 -39.61 -32.56
CA ALA A 83 -53.59 -39.92 -31.16
C ALA A 83 -52.10 -39.76 -30.87
N LYS A 84 -51.22 -40.26 -31.75
CA LYS A 84 -49.77 -40.08 -31.59
C LYS A 84 -49.34 -38.62 -31.70
N ALA A 85 -49.94 -37.87 -32.61
CA ALA A 85 -49.69 -36.44 -32.76
C ALA A 85 -50.16 -35.65 -31.54
N ALA A 86 -51.31 -36.02 -30.94
CA ALA A 86 -51.78 -35.44 -29.70
C ALA A 86 -50.81 -35.69 -28.54
N ASP A 87 -50.33 -36.93 -28.39
CA ASP A 87 -49.31 -37.28 -27.38
C ASP A 87 -48.01 -36.47 -27.57
N LEU A 88 -47.57 -36.28 -28.82
CA LEU A 88 -46.36 -35.51 -29.11
C LEU A 88 -46.56 -34.02 -28.83
N ARG A 89 -47.71 -33.46 -29.22
CA ARG A 89 -48.06 -32.06 -28.91
C ARG A 89 -48.06 -31.82 -27.40
N ASN A 90 -48.67 -32.72 -26.62
CA ASN A 90 -48.68 -32.62 -25.16
C ASN A 90 -47.26 -32.63 -24.58
N LYS A 91 -46.39 -33.54 -25.06
CA LYS A 91 -44.98 -33.57 -24.61
C LYS A 91 -44.20 -32.31 -24.98
N ILE A 92 -44.47 -31.72 -26.14
CA ILE A 92 -43.85 -30.46 -26.56
C ILE A 92 -44.33 -29.33 -25.64
N VAL A 93 -45.63 -29.27 -25.34
CA VAL A 93 -46.19 -28.31 -24.37
C VAL A 93 -45.51 -28.44 -23.00
N ASP A 94 -45.40 -29.65 -22.46
CA ASP A 94 -44.72 -29.89 -21.18
C ASP A 94 -43.26 -29.41 -21.19
N GLN A 95 -42.55 -29.63 -22.31
CA GLN A 95 -41.17 -29.15 -22.49
C GLN A 95 -41.10 -27.63 -22.59
N CYS A 96 -42.01 -27.00 -23.32
CA CYS A 96 -42.10 -25.55 -23.44
C CYS A 96 -42.38 -24.90 -22.08
N GLU A 97 -43.32 -25.43 -21.29
CA GLU A 97 -43.61 -24.94 -19.93
C GLU A 97 -42.38 -25.04 -19.02
N LYS A 98 -41.66 -26.16 -19.07
CA LYS A 98 -40.42 -26.32 -18.30
C LYS A 98 -39.36 -25.30 -18.70
N LEU A 99 -39.14 -25.10 -20.00
CA LEU A 99 -38.18 -24.11 -20.51
C LEU A 99 -38.60 -22.68 -20.13
N GLN A 100 -39.89 -22.38 -20.19
CA GLN A 100 -40.43 -21.08 -19.79
C GLN A 100 -40.18 -20.80 -18.31
N LEU A 101 -40.41 -21.80 -17.43
CA LEU A 101 -40.11 -21.68 -16.00
C LEU A 101 -38.61 -21.48 -15.74
N GLN A 102 -37.74 -22.20 -16.45
CA GLN A 102 -36.29 -22.04 -16.34
C GLN A 102 -35.83 -20.64 -16.80
N SER A 103 -36.35 -20.17 -17.93
CA SER A 103 -36.06 -18.82 -18.45
C SER A 103 -36.50 -17.73 -17.48
N ALA A 104 -37.70 -17.85 -16.90
CA ALA A 104 -38.20 -16.93 -15.89
C ALA A 104 -37.32 -16.93 -14.62
N ALA A 105 -36.86 -18.09 -14.17
CA ALA A 105 -35.98 -18.20 -13.00
C ALA A 105 -34.60 -17.54 -13.25
N ILE A 106 -34.02 -17.73 -14.43
CA ILE A 106 -32.75 -17.09 -14.82
C ILE A 106 -32.94 -15.58 -14.90
N THR A 107 -33.97 -15.12 -15.59
CA THR A 107 -34.29 -13.68 -15.72
C THR A 107 -34.46 -13.05 -14.35
N LYS A 108 -35.19 -13.70 -13.44
CA LYS A 108 -35.37 -13.24 -12.06
C LYS A 108 -34.04 -13.16 -11.31
N TYR A 109 -33.21 -14.19 -11.37
CA TYR A 109 -31.91 -14.21 -10.69
C TYR A 109 -30.98 -13.11 -11.21
N MET A 110 -30.96 -12.89 -12.53
CA MET A 110 -30.18 -11.83 -13.16
C MET A 110 -30.66 -10.43 -12.78
N ALA A 111 -31.97 -10.21 -12.67
CA ALA A 111 -32.54 -8.91 -12.35
C ALA A 111 -32.50 -8.59 -10.85
N GLU A 112 -32.69 -9.58 -9.98
CA GLU A 112 -32.89 -9.35 -8.56
C GLU A 112 -31.67 -9.69 -7.70
N VAL A 113 -30.91 -10.74 -8.02
CA VAL A 113 -29.84 -11.25 -7.16
C VAL A 113 -28.47 -10.71 -7.57
N LEU A 114 -28.13 -10.80 -8.87
CA LEU A 114 -26.82 -10.40 -9.36
C LEU A 114 -26.46 -8.93 -9.07
N PRO A 115 -27.38 -7.95 -9.24
CA PRO A 115 -27.07 -6.54 -8.94
C PRO A 115 -26.72 -6.34 -7.47
N GLY A 116 -27.46 -6.99 -6.55
CA GLY A 116 -27.18 -6.95 -5.12
C GLY A 116 -25.81 -7.55 -4.77
N LYS A 117 -25.44 -8.67 -5.39
CA LYS A 117 -24.12 -9.29 -5.22
C LYS A 117 -23.00 -8.39 -5.75
N ASN A 118 -23.19 -7.79 -6.91
CA ASN A 118 -22.22 -6.86 -7.50
C ASN A 118 -22.02 -5.64 -6.59
N GLN A 119 -23.11 -5.01 -6.13
CA GLN A 119 -23.04 -3.86 -5.23
C GLN A 119 -22.34 -4.23 -3.91
N SER A 120 -22.67 -5.38 -3.32
CA SER A 120 -22.01 -5.86 -2.10
C SER A 120 -20.50 -6.06 -2.30
N ALA A 121 -20.08 -6.61 -3.43
CA ALA A 121 -18.67 -6.79 -3.75
C ALA A 121 -17.93 -5.45 -3.91
N LEU A 122 -18.55 -4.48 -4.60
CA LEU A 122 -18.01 -3.13 -4.75
C LEU A 122 -17.86 -2.42 -3.39
N SER A 123 -18.88 -2.50 -2.54
CA SER A 123 -18.85 -1.92 -1.19
C SER A 123 -17.78 -2.57 -0.31
N ALA A 124 -17.67 -3.90 -0.32
CA ALA A 124 -16.63 -4.62 0.43
C ALA A 124 -15.22 -4.26 -0.06
N ALA A 125 -15.01 -4.19 -1.37
CA ALA A 125 -13.74 -3.78 -1.94
C ALA A 125 -13.39 -2.32 -1.59
N SER A 126 -14.38 -1.42 -1.58
CA SER A 126 -14.16 -0.03 -1.17
C SER A 126 -13.78 0.09 0.29
N TRP A 127 -14.45 -0.64 1.17
CA TRP A 127 -14.12 -0.68 2.59
C TRP A 127 -12.72 -1.26 2.82
N ALA A 128 -12.37 -2.35 2.15
CA ALA A 128 -11.03 -2.94 2.26
C ALA A 128 -9.93 -1.98 1.80
N ARG A 129 -10.15 -1.23 0.70
CA ARG A 129 -9.21 -0.18 0.26
C ARG A 129 -9.03 0.89 1.32
N GLU A 130 -10.13 1.38 1.89
CA GLU A 130 -10.09 2.42 2.93
C GLU A 130 -9.33 1.96 4.16
N VAL A 131 -9.56 0.71 4.62
CA VAL A 131 -8.82 0.14 5.76
C VAL A 131 -7.32 0.09 5.50
N VAL A 132 -6.89 -0.33 4.31
CA VAL A 132 -5.47 -0.36 3.96
C VAL A 132 -4.88 1.06 3.95
N ILE A 133 -5.56 2.01 3.32
CA ILE A 133 -5.13 3.41 3.25
C ILE A 133 -4.98 4.00 4.66
N GLN A 134 -6.03 3.89 5.49
CA GLN A 134 -6.02 4.47 6.84
C GLN A 134 -4.94 3.87 7.74
N ARG A 135 -4.72 2.54 7.66
CA ARG A 135 -3.66 1.88 8.42
C ARG A 135 -2.27 2.36 8.01
N LEU A 136 -2.02 2.51 6.70
CA LEU A 136 -0.73 2.98 6.20
C LEU A 136 -0.50 4.47 6.51
N ILE A 137 -1.54 5.31 6.42
CA ILE A 137 -1.49 6.71 6.85
C ILE A 137 -1.14 6.79 8.34
N PHE A 138 -1.79 6.00 9.18
CA PHE A 138 -1.49 5.99 10.61
C PHE A 138 -0.02 5.62 10.90
N VAL A 139 0.49 4.54 10.29
CA VAL A 139 1.90 4.14 10.45
C VAL A 139 2.84 5.23 9.96
N ARG A 140 2.56 5.85 8.81
CA ARG A 140 3.35 6.98 8.28
C ARG A 140 3.41 8.13 9.28
N ASN A 141 2.27 8.57 9.80
CA ASN A 141 2.21 9.68 10.75
C ASN A 141 2.99 9.37 12.04
N VAL A 142 2.91 8.13 12.53
CA VAL A 142 3.67 7.70 13.71
C VAL A 142 5.18 7.75 13.44
N CYS A 143 5.63 7.32 12.26
CA CYS A 143 7.02 7.43 11.85
C CYS A 143 7.49 8.88 11.72
N GLU A 144 6.72 9.72 11.02
CA GLU A 144 7.03 11.15 10.81
C GLU A 144 7.11 11.91 12.14
N ASN A 145 6.18 11.64 13.06
CA ASN A 145 6.22 12.24 14.40
C ASN A 145 7.45 11.80 15.20
N GLU A 146 7.82 10.53 15.12
CA GLU A 146 9.00 10.02 15.83
C GLU A 146 10.31 10.57 15.23
N GLU A 147 10.38 10.68 13.91
CA GLU A 147 11.49 11.33 13.20
C GLU A 147 11.66 12.76 13.69
N GLN A 148 10.60 13.57 13.65
CA GLN A 148 10.62 14.95 14.12
C GLN A 148 11.06 15.04 15.60
N ARG A 149 10.50 14.19 16.46
CA ARG A 149 10.86 14.13 17.89
C ARG A 149 12.32 13.78 18.12
N LEU A 150 12.92 12.93 17.29
CA LEU A 150 14.33 12.55 17.39
C LEU A 150 15.25 13.64 16.86
N LEU A 151 14.89 14.28 15.73
CA LEU A 151 15.65 15.40 15.18
C LEU A 151 15.70 16.59 16.15
N GLU A 152 14.59 16.89 16.82
CA GLU A 152 14.54 17.92 17.87
C GLU A 152 15.46 17.58 19.06
N LYS A 153 15.53 16.31 19.46
CA LYS A 153 16.47 15.86 20.50
C LYS A 153 17.92 16.00 20.07
N VAL A 154 18.24 15.65 18.81
CA VAL A 154 19.59 15.83 18.25
C VAL A 154 19.98 17.29 18.27
N HIS A 155 19.11 18.17 17.77
CA HIS A 155 19.36 19.61 17.74
C HIS A 155 19.55 20.19 19.15
N THR A 156 18.71 19.78 20.11
CA THR A 156 18.83 20.24 21.51
C THR A 156 20.16 19.79 22.13
N GLU A 157 20.59 18.56 21.83
CA GLU A 157 21.83 17.99 22.34
C GLU A 157 23.08 18.60 21.69
N GLU A 158 22.99 18.93 20.40
CA GLU A 158 24.00 19.69 19.65
C GLU A 158 24.18 21.07 20.28
N GLU A 159 23.09 21.82 20.48
CA GLU A 159 23.13 23.15 21.09
C GLU A 159 23.70 23.10 22.52
N ARG A 160 23.26 22.13 23.32
CA ARG A 160 23.78 21.92 24.69
C ARG A 160 25.30 21.69 24.67
N THR A 161 25.78 20.84 23.75
CA THR A 161 27.21 20.52 23.62
C THR A 161 28.00 21.74 23.17
N HIS A 162 27.49 22.43 22.14
CA HIS A 162 28.10 23.65 21.59
C HIS A 162 28.25 24.74 22.66
N GLN A 163 27.20 25.00 23.43
CA GLN A 163 27.23 25.98 24.51
C GLN A 163 28.21 25.60 25.63
N SER A 164 28.32 24.32 25.96
CA SER A 164 29.31 23.84 26.94
C SER A 164 30.74 24.10 26.45
N ILE A 165 31.01 23.86 25.16
CA ILE A 165 32.32 24.11 24.53
C ILE A 165 32.64 25.60 24.53
N LEU A 166 31.69 26.46 24.11
CA LEU A 166 31.90 27.91 24.09
C LEU A 166 32.18 28.46 25.49
N THR A 167 31.45 27.98 26.50
CA THR A 167 31.64 28.38 27.90
C THR A 167 33.04 27.98 28.40
N GLN A 168 33.47 26.74 28.14
CA GLN A 168 34.83 26.29 28.49
C GLN A 168 35.89 27.10 27.76
N ARG A 169 35.71 27.35 26.46
CA ARG A 169 36.65 28.15 25.66
C ARG A 169 36.80 29.55 26.23
N ALA A 170 35.70 30.22 26.59
CA ALA A 170 35.73 31.55 27.18
C ALA A 170 36.48 31.55 28.53
N HIS A 171 36.11 30.62 29.42
CA HIS A 171 36.76 30.45 30.73
C HIS A 171 38.28 30.21 30.62
N TRP A 172 38.71 29.31 29.73
CA TRP A 172 40.14 29.01 29.57
C TRP A 172 40.90 30.12 28.84
N THR A 173 40.25 30.85 27.93
CA THR A 173 40.87 32.02 27.29
C THR A 173 41.12 33.12 28.32
N GLU A 174 40.17 33.40 29.21
CA GLU A 174 40.33 34.37 30.29
C GLU A 174 41.42 33.93 31.28
N SER A 175 41.42 32.65 31.67
CA SER A 175 42.45 32.09 32.55
C SER A 175 43.85 32.22 31.95
N LEU A 176 44.00 31.93 30.65
CA LEU A 176 45.27 32.09 29.93
C LEU A 176 45.71 33.56 29.88
N GLN A 177 44.79 34.50 29.67
CA GLN A 177 45.08 35.94 29.70
C GLN A 177 45.56 36.41 31.08
N LYS A 178 44.93 35.94 32.16
CA LYS A 178 45.36 36.24 33.55
C LYS A 178 46.77 35.76 33.82
N LEU A 179 47.09 34.52 33.45
CA LEU A 179 48.43 33.95 33.60
C LEU A 179 49.47 34.69 32.75
N ALA A 180 49.12 35.05 31.51
CA ALA A 180 50.01 35.80 30.62
C ALA A 180 50.29 37.22 31.16
N ALA A 181 49.27 37.91 31.67
CA ALA A 181 49.41 39.24 32.27
C ALA A 181 50.28 39.20 33.53
N LEU A 182 50.05 38.22 34.43
CA LEU A 182 50.89 38.02 35.61
C LEU A 182 52.34 37.76 35.22
N ARG A 183 52.58 36.85 34.27
CA ARG A 183 53.94 36.56 33.78
C ARG A 183 54.62 37.83 33.23
N THR A 184 53.92 38.62 32.41
CA THR A 184 54.47 39.88 31.87
C THR A 184 54.81 40.86 32.98
N TYR A 185 53.94 41.02 33.98
CA TYR A 185 54.20 41.84 35.16
C TYR A 185 55.42 41.36 35.94
N LEU A 186 55.52 40.07 36.26
CA LEU A 186 56.66 39.52 37.01
C LEU A 186 57.98 39.71 36.25
N VAL A 187 57.98 39.51 34.92
CA VAL A 187 59.16 39.76 34.09
C VAL A 187 59.53 41.24 34.11
N ASP A 188 58.56 42.15 33.95
CA ASP A 188 58.78 43.60 34.00
C ASP A 188 59.45 44.03 35.31
N MET A 189 58.91 43.57 36.44
CA MET A 189 59.45 43.82 37.78
C MET A 189 60.91 43.36 37.91
N ILE A 190 61.24 42.16 37.44
CA ILE A 190 62.62 41.62 37.50
C ILE A 190 63.56 42.38 36.56
N THR A 191 63.07 42.88 35.41
CA THR A 191 63.92 43.56 34.42
C THR A 191 64.16 45.03 34.71
N ASN A 192 63.19 45.72 35.31
CA ASN A 192 63.17 47.18 35.35
C ASN A 192 63.27 47.78 36.76
N LEU A 193 63.08 47.00 37.83
CA LEU A 193 63.29 47.48 39.19
C LEU A 193 64.70 47.16 39.69
N ASP A 194 65.19 48.02 40.58
CA ASP A 194 66.39 47.77 41.35
C ASP A 194 66.10 46.87 42.57
N ASP A 195 67.16 46.36 43.21
CA ASP A 195 67.04 45.40 44.31
C ASP A 195 66.18 45.93 45.48
N HIS A 196 66.28 47.23 45.79
CA HIS A 196 65.49 47.85 46.84
C HIS A 196 64.01 47.96 46.45
N GLY A 197 63.71 48.39 45.22
CA GLY A 197 62.34 48.44 44.70
C GLY A 197 61.67 47.06 44.65
N LEU A 198 62.42 46.02 44.31
CA LEU A 198 61.92 44.65 44.26
C LEU A 198 61.53 44.11 45.64
N VAL A 199 62.33 44.39 46.68
CA VAL A 199 62.01 43.99 48.07
C VAL A 199 60.76 44.70 48.59
N HIS A 200 60.57 45.99 48.26
CA HIS A 200 59.34 46.70 48.67
C HIS A 200 58.08 46.18 47.96
N ALA A 201 58.21 45.56 46.79
CA ALA A 201 57.09 45.01 46.02
C ALA A 201 56.75 43.55 46.37
N GLU A 202 57.49 42.91 47.28
CA GLU A 202 57.34 41.49 47.64
C GLU A 202 55.89 41.09 47.95
N GLN A 203 55.22 41.89 48.79
CA GLN A 203 53.84 41.61 49.22
C GLN A 203 52.85 41.67 48.03
N GLU A 204 52.99 42.66 47.14
CA GLU A 204 52.12 42.80 45.97
C GLU A 204 52.35 41.65 44.97
N ILE A 205 53.59 41.24 44.78
CA ILE A 205 53.96 40.09 43.94
C ILE A 205 53.34 38.81 44.48
N PHE A 206 53.41 38.59 45.79
CA PHE A 206 52.85 37.40 46.43
C PHE A 206 51.33 37.34 46.27
N GLU A 207 50.61 38.41 46.60
CA GLU A 207 49.15 38.49 46.49
C GLU A 207 48.66 38.23 45.05
N ARG A 208 49.34 38.79 44.05
CA ARG A 208 48.98 38.59 42.63
C ARG A 208 49.28 37.18 42.14
N THR A 209 50.33 36.55 42.66
CA THR A 209 50.71 35.18 42.32
C THR A 209 49.74 34.19 42.94
N GLU A 210 49.37 34.37 44.21
CA GLU A 210 48.40 33.54 44.92
C GLU A 210 47.01 33.58 44.25
N ALA A 211 46.57 34.77 43.80
CA ALA A 211 45.33 34.90 43.05
C ALA A 211 45.29 34.08 41.74
N ALA A 212 46.45 33.80 41.15
CA ALA A 212 46.58 32.97 39.95
C ALA A 212 46.71 31.46 40.25
N GLU A 213 47.10 31.07 41.47
CA GLU A 213 47.13 29.65 41.89
C GLU A 213 45.72 29.02 41.91
N GLY A 214 44.67 29.83 42.05
CA GLY A 214 43.28 29.40 41.94
C GLY A 214 42.87 28.93 40.54
N ILE A 215 43.70 29.14 39.51
CA ILE A 215 43.44 28.67 38.14
C ILE A 215 43.78 27.18 38.05
N LEU A 216 42.74 26.34 38.07
CA LEU A 216 42.87 24.89 37.94
C LEU A 216 43.37 24.45 36.54
N LYS A 217 43.76 23.18 36.40
CA LYS A 217 44.13 22.60 35.10
C LYS A 217 42.89 22.26 34.26
N PRO A 218 42.96 22.33 32.92
CA PRO A 218 41.91 21.83 32.05
C PRO A 218 41.58 20.37 32.32
N GLN A 219 40.28 20.05 32.38
CA GLN A 219 39.77 18.70 32.49
C GLN A 219 38.71 18.46 31.43
N GLU A 220 38.77 17.29 30.79
CA GLU A 220 37.72 16.86 29.88
C GLU A 220 36.48 16.46 30.69
N SER A 221 35.34 17.05 30.34
CA SER A 221 34.04 16.73 30.93
C SER A 221 33.19 15.99 29.89
N GLU A 222 32.42 15.00 30.34
CA GLU A 222 31.40 14.34 29.51
C GLU A 222 30.42 15.33 28.87
N LYS A 223 30.21 16.51 29.48
CA LYS A 223 29.36 17.58 28.95
C LYS A 223 29.85 18.18 27.63
N LEU A 224 31.12 17.97 27.29
CA LEU A 224 31.72 18.41 26.02
C LEU A 224 31.48 17.43 24.88
N ASN A 225 30.98 16.24 25.19
CA ASN A 225 30.68 15.22 24.20
C ASN A 225 29.19 15.25 23.83
N PHE A 226 28.90 14.88 22.59
CA PHE A 226 27.54 14.64 22.13
C PHE A 226 27.01 13.33 22.73
N ASN A 227 25.86 13.36 23.38
CA ASN A 227 25.25 12.15 23.94
C ASN A 227 24.58 11.32 22.83
N GLN A 228 25.29 10.33 22.31
CA GLN A 228 24.79 9.42 21.27
C GLN A 228 23.51 8.66 21.66
N LYS A 229 23.19 8.55 22.95
CA LYS A 229 21.96 7.87 23.39
C LYS A 229 20.69 8.69 23.11
N CYS A 230 20.80 9.98 22.75
CA CYS A 230 19.65 10.85 22.51
C CYS A 230 18.77 10.41 21.32
N VAL A 231 19.35 9.64 20.37
CA VAL A 231 18.65 9.11 19.19
C VAL A 231 18.03 7.72 19.40
N GLN A 232 18.11 7.15 20.60
CA GLN A 232 17.52 5.84 20.85
C GLN A 232 15.99 5.90 20.78
N SER A 233 15.40 5.01 19.98
CA SER A 233 13.96 4.89 19.79
C SER A 233 13.53 3.42 19.79
N PRO A 234 12.64 3.01 20.73
CA PRO A 234 12.03 1.69 20.70
C PRO A 234 11.21 1.45 19.43
N LEU A 235 10.54 2.48 18.92
CA LEU A 235 9.73 2.40 17.70
C LEU A 235 10.61 2.09 16.48
N LEU A 236 11.69 2.86 16.27
CA LEU A 236 12.61 2.59 15.17
C LEU A 236 13.24 1.20 15.28
N HIS A 237 13.60 0.78 16.48
CA HIS A 237 14.17 -0.55 16.71
C HIS A 237 13.19 -1.66 16.34
N GLN A 238 11.93 -1.56 16.77
CA GLN A 238 10.89 -2.54 16.46
C GLN A 238 10.54 -2.55 14.97
N LEU A 239 10.44 -1.38 14.32
CA LEU A 239 10.17 -1.27 12.89
C LEU A 239 11.29 -1.88 12.07
N TRP A 240 12.54 -1.59 12.42
CA TRP A 240 13.70 -2.18 11.75
C TRP A 240 13.73 -3.70 11.91
N ALA A 241 13.57 -4.21 13.13
CA ALA A 241 13.53 -5.65 13.38
C ALA A 241 12.41 -6.33 12.58
N SER A 242 11.22 -5.72 12.54
CA SER A 242 10.07 -6.22 11.77
C SER A 242 10.34 -6.22 10.27
N ALA A 243 10.97 -5.17 9.73
CA ALA A 243 11.34 -5.07 8.33
C ALA A 243 12.36 -6.15 7.96
N VAL A 244 13.42 -6.33 8.75
CA VAL A 244 14.45 -7.36 8.53
C VAL A 244 13.84 -8.77 8.53
N LEU A 245 12.99 -9.09 9.51
CA LEU A 245 12.30 -10.38 9.58
C LEU A 245 11.35 -10.61 8.40
N SER A 246 10.67 -9.55 7.94
CA SER A 246 9.78 -9.63 6.78
C SER A 246 10.55 -9.83 5.47
N CYS A 247 11.71 -9.19 5.32
CA CYS A 247 12.60 -9.41 4.17
C CYS A 247 13.14 -10.85 4.12
N ALA A 248 13.49 -11.43 5.27
CA ALA A 248 14.04 -12.78 5.38
C ALA A 248 13.02 -13.90 5.05
N THR A 249 11.73 -13.63 5.22
CA THR A 249 10.64 -14.60 5.02
C THR A 249 10.07 -14.61 3.60
N GLY A 250 10.68 -13.85 2.68
CA GLY A 250 10.51 -14.02 1.25
C GLY A 250 9.58 -13.00 0.60
N GLN A 251 10.09 -11.79 0.35
CA GLN A 251 9.67 -10.87 -0.72
C GLN A 251 10.51 -9.57 -0.71
N CYS A 252 11.82 -9.69 -0.93
CA CYS A 252 12.59 -8.54 -1.43
C CYS A 252 13.35 -8.99 -2.68
N LEU A 253 12.89 -8.51 -3.84
CA LEU A 253 13.72 -8.43 -5.03
C LEU A 253 14.93 -7.58 -4.65
N ALA A 254 16.06 -8.26 -4.48
CA ALA A 254 17.37 -7.65 -4.36
C ALA A 254 17.57 -6.72 -5.56
N HIS A 255 17.66 -5.42 -5.30
CA HIS A 255 18.32 -4.31 -6.02
C HIS A 255 17.82 -3.06 -5.25
N SER A 256 18.61 -2.26 -4.55
CA SER A 256 19.97 -1.85 -4.81
C SER A 256 20.47 -1.02 -3.62
N HIS A 257 21.78 -1.14 -3.36
CA HIS A 257 22.62 -0.27 -2.54
C HIS A 257 22.33 -0.23 -1.02
N THR A 258 23.12 -1.05 -0.33
CA THR A 258 23.98 -0.61 0.79
C THR A 258 24.40 0.86 0.67
N PHE A 259 23.55 1.78 1.15
CA PHE A 259 23.92 3.16 1.44
C PHE A 259 24.15 3.27 2.95
N LEU A 260 25.43 3.20 3.34
CA LEU A 260 26.05 4.03 4.36
C LEU A 260 25.32 4.14 5.72
N TRP A 261 25.22 3.04 6.47
CA TRP A 261 25.11 3.12 7.94
C TRP A 261 26.08 2.19 8.69
N ASP A 262 27.03 1.57 7.99
CA ASP A 262 27.98 0.58 8.53
C ASP A 262 29.12 1.15 9.38
N SER A 263 29.03 2.38 9.91
CA SER A 263 30.10 2.88 10.80
C SER A 263 29.66 3.64 12.04
N TRP A 264 28.36 3.93 12.22
CA TRP A 264 27.89 4.71 13.38
C TRP A 264 26.98 3.95 14.35
N GLN A 265 26.52 2.74 14.00
CA GLN A 265 25.52 2.06 14.82
C GLN A 265 25.76 0.55 15.03
N VAL A 266 26.58 -0.11 14.21
CA VAL A 266 26.84 -1.56 14.37
C VAL A 266 27.66 -1.85 15.64
N ASP A 267 28.66 -1.03 15.95
CA ASP A 267 29.53 -1.25 17.13
C ASP A 267 28.81 -0.94 18.46
N SER A 268 27.86 0.00 18.46
CA SER A 268 27.03 0.30 19.64
C SER A 268 25.90 -0.71 19.83
N PHE A 269 25.32 -1.24 18.74
CA PHE A 269 24.25 -2.25 18.82
C PHE A 269 24.75 -3.66 19.13
N CYS A 270 25.92 -4.08 18.64
CA CYS A 270 26.49 -5.38 18.99
C CYS A 270 26.90 -5.45 20.48
N ALA A 271 27.27 -4.33 21.10
CA ALA A 271 27.58 -4.28 22.52
C ALA A 271 26.35 -4.52 23.42
N GLN A 272 25.14 -4.17 22.97
CA GLN A 272 23.91 -4.41 23.73
C GLN A 272 23.35 -5.84 23.56
N ALA A 273 23.60 -6.49 22.41
CA ALA A 273 23.15 -7.86 22.16
C ALA A 273 23.90 -8.91 23.02
N ASN A 274 25.10 -8.59 23.51
CA ASN A 274 25.88 -9.48 24.39
C ASN A 274 25.50 -9.41 25.88
N ILE A 275 24.51 -8.60 26.26
CA ILE A 275 24.01 -8.51 27.66
C ILE A 275 22.74 -9.35 27.88
N LEU A 276 22.14 -9.93 26.84
CA LEU A 276 21.00 -10.85 26.96
C LEU A 276 21.36 -12.33 26.72
N ALA A 277 22.66 -12.66 26.68
CA ALA A 277 23.17 -14.02 26.50
C ALA A 277 24.03 -14.55 27.66
N LEU A 278 23.96 -13.94 28.85
CA LEU A 278 24.50 -14.46 30.11
C LEU A 278 23.52 -14.23 31.27
#